data_AF-A0A2S2Q1J2-F1
#
_entry.id   AF-A0A2S2Q1J2-F1
#
_cell.length_a   1.000
_cell.length_b   1.000
_cell.length_c   1.000
_cell.angle_alpha   90.00
_cell.angle_beta   90.00
_cell.angle_gamma   90.00
#
_symmetry.space_group_name_H-M   'P 1'
#
loop_
_entity.id
_entity.type
_entity.pdbx_description
1 polymer ?
#
loop_
_entity_poly.entity_id
_entity_poly.type
_entity_poly.pdbx_seq_one_letter_code
_entity_poly.pdbx_strand_id
1 'polypeptide(L)'
;MFNKEFQEKLGLAQVTSYIKGQRIQWLGHIMRRSEEETISAVMEWKPGGKGFGGRLRKRWLNMVEEDLEALGVQERKEFVQDLERWRDIVITARTLLES
;
A
#
# COMPACT_ATOMS: atom_id res chain seq x y z
N MET A 1 20.35 7.85 13.88
CA MET A 1 21.23 6.68 13.66
C MET A 1 20.75 5.44 14.38
N PHE A 2 20.37 5.51 15.66
CA PHE A 2 20.03 4.35 16.50
C PHE A 2 18.87 3.44 16.02
N ASN A 3 17.92 3.96 15.23
CA ASN A 3 16.71 3.22 14.87
C ASN A 3 16.89 2.27 13.68
N LYS A 4 17.78 2.60 12.72
CA LYS A 4 17.93 1.84 11.47
C LYS A 4 18.70 0.53 11.69
N GLU A 5 19.83 0.59 12.41
CA GLU A 5 20.60 -0.61 12.79
C GLU A 5 19.79 -1.57 13.67
N PHE A 6 18.95 -1.05 14.56
CA PHE A 6 18.10 -1.87 15.42
C PHE A 6 16.99 -2.55 14.62
N GLN A 7 16.41 -1.85 13.65
CA GLN A 7 15.42 -2.40 12.72
C GLN A 7 16.01 -3.48 11.81
N GLU A 8 17.25 -3.31 11.36
CA GLU A 8 17.98 -4.31 10.57
C GLU A 8 18.23 -5.59 11.38
N LYS A 9 18.74 -5.47 12.61
CA LYS A 9 19.00 -6.61 13.51
C LYS A 9 17.74 -7.40 13.88
N LEU A 10 16.59 -6.74 13.97
CA LEU A 10 15.31 -7.35 14.32
C LEU A 10 14.52 -7.87 13.11
N GLY A 11 15.04 -7.71 11.88
CA GLY A 11 14.29 -8.06 10.66
C GLY A 11 13.04 -7.19 10.43
N LEU A 12 12.93 -6.04 11.09
CA LEU A 12 11.77 -5.15 10.97
C LEU A 12 11.66 -4.54 9.56
N ALA A 13 12.79 -4.42 8.85
CA ALA A 13 12.80 -4.06 7.42
C ALA A 13 12.00 -5.06 6.57
N GLN A 14 12.16 -6.37 6.83
CA GLN A 14 11.46 -7.46 6.13
C GLN A 14 9.97 -7.49 6.46
N VAL A 15 9.62 -7.27 7.74
CA VAL A 15 8.20 -7.18 8.15
C VAL A 15 7.54 -5.96 7.50
N THR A 16 8.25 -4.83 7.45
CA THR A 16 7.73 -3.60 6.83
C THR A 16 7.57 -3.78 5.32
N SER A 17 8.54 -4.37 4.62
CA SER A 17 8.46 -4.64 3.17
C SER A 17 7.31 -5.59 2.85
N TYR A 18 7.13 -6.63 3.67
CA TYR A 18 6.01 -7.55 3.54
C TYR A 18 4.66 -6.84 3.69
N ILE A 19 4.49 -6.00 4.72
CA ILE A 19 3.26 -5.23 4.94
C ILE A 19 2.98 -4.28 3.76
N LYS A 20 4.01 -3.61 3.23
CA LYS A 20 3.90 -2.73 2.04
C LYS A 20 3.42 -3.52 0.81
N GLY A 21 4.07 -4.65 0.52
CA GLY A 21 3.66 -5.52 -0.59
C GLY A 21 2.23 -6.05 -0.44
N GLN A 22 1.79 -6.36 0.78
CA GLN A 22 0.41 -6.77 1.05
C GLN A 22 -0.61 -5.65 0.79
N ARG A 23 -0.30 -4.41 1.18
CA ARG A 23 -1.16 -3.25 0.89
C ARG A 23 -1.34 -3.02 -0.61
N ILE A 24 -0.25 -3.08 -1.36
CA ILE A 24 -0.27 -2.95 -2.83
C ILE A 24 -1.07 -4.12 -3.43
N GLN A 25 -0.82 -5.36 -3.01
CA GLN A 25 -1.58 -6.53 -3.50
C GLN A 25 -3.09 -6.34 -3.30
N TRP A 26 -3.50 -5.87 -2.11
CA TRP A 26 -4.90 -5.68 -1.78
C TRP A 26 -5.56 -4.56 -2.61
N LEU A 27 -4.84 -3.46 -2.90
CA LEU A 27 -5.32 -2.42 -3.82
C LEU A 27 -5.60 -2.98 -5.22
N GLY A 28 -4.69 -3.78 -5.77
CA GLY A 28 -4.91 -4.40 -7.09
C GLY A 28 -6.10 -5.35 -7.09
N HIS A 29 -6.31 -6.10 -6.00
CA HIS A 29 -7.50 -6.93 -5.84
C HIS A 29 -8.78 -6.10 -5.85
N ILE A 30 -8.84 -5.02 -5.07
CA ILE A 30 -10.00 -4.11 -5.00
C ILE A 30 -10.32 -3.48 -6.36
N MET A 31 -9.31 -2.94 -7.03
CA MET A 31 -9.49 -2.27 -8.32
C MET A 31 -9.93 -3.23 -9.43
N ARG A 32 -9.55 -4.51 -9.38
CA ARG A 32 -10.04 -5.53 -10.31
C ARG A 32 -11.43 -6.05 -9.95
N ARG A 33 -11.85 -5.89 -8.69
CA ARG A 33 -13.19 -6.21 -8.20
C ARG A 33 -14.14 -5.01 -8.26
N SER A 34 -13.79 -3.91 -8.93
CA SER A 34 -14.57 -2.66 -8.92
C SER A 34 -15.97 -2.75 -9.55
N GLU A 35 -16.38 -3.92 -10.07
CA GLU A 35 -17.77 -4.24 -10.38
C GLU A 35 -18.62 -4.53 -9.14
N GLU A 36 -18.00 -4.76 -7.98
CA GLU A 36 -18.66 -5.07 -6.71
C GLU A 36 -18.93 -3.77 -5.92
N GLU A 37 -20.15 -3.25 -6.05
CA GLU A 37 -20.61 -1.94 -5.55
C GLU A 37 -20.22 -1.65 -4.08
N THR A 38 -20.17 -2.69 -3.25
CA THR A 38 -19.82 -2.59 -1.82
C THR A 38 -18.38 -2.14 -1.58
N ILE A 39 -17.42 -2.63 -2.38
CA ILE A 39 -15.99 -2.32 -2.19
C ILE A 39 -15.71 -0.87 -2.62
N SER A 40 -16.29 -0.46 -3.75
CA SER A 40 -16.23 0.91 -4.25
C SER A 40 -16.84 1.89 -3.24
N ALA A 41 -18.01 1.55 -2.67
CA ALA A 41 -18.66 2.37 -1.64
C ALA A 41 -17.78 2.54 -0.38
N VAL A 42 -17.14 1.48 0.11
CA VAL A 42 -16.23 1.55 1.28
C VAL A 42 -14.99 2.40 0.99
N MET A 43 -14.44 2.34 -0.22
CA MET A 43 -13.29 3.16 -0.63
C MET A 43 -13.62 4.65 -0.72
N GLU A 44 -14.80 4.97 -1.23
CA GLU A 44 -15.27 6.34 -1.37
C GLU A 44 -15.88 6.88 -0.07
N TRP A 45 -16.22 6.00 0.88
CA TRP A 45 -16.85 6.38 2.13
C TRP A 45 -15.96 7.32 2.94
N LYS A 46 -16.37 8.58 3.01
CA LYS A 46 -15.83 9.57 3.92
C LYS A 46 -16.75 9.61 5.14
N PRO A 47 -16.34 9.09 6.32
CA PRO A 47 -17.18 9.16 7.50
C PRO A 47 -17.46 10.63 7.82
N GLY A 48 -18.73 11.03 7.77
CA GLY A 48 -19.18 12.36 8.15
C GLY A 48 -19.15 12.51 9.67
N GLY A 49 -18.34 13.42 10.19
CA GLY A 49 -18.27 13.72 11.62
C GLY A 49 -17.26 14.80 11.96
N LYS A 50 -17.53 15.55 13.03
CA LYS A 50 -16.64 16.57 13.62
C LYS A 50 -15.33 15.86 14.01
N GLY A 51 -14.24 16.22 13.33
CA GLY A 51 -12.99 15.46 13.30
C GLY A 51 -12.49 15.02 14.68
N PHE A 52 -12.17 13.73 14.80
CA PHE A 52 -11.47 13.20 15.97
C PHE A 52 -10.09 13.87 16.07
N GLY A 53 -9.90 14.71 17.09
CA GLY A 53 -8.63 15.36 17.41
C GLY A 53 -7.60 14.33 17.86
N GLY A 54 -6.85 13.80 16.90
CA GLY A 54 -5.73 12.89 17.09
C GLY A 54 -5.01 12.65 15.76
N ARG A 55 -3.86 11.94 15.79
CA ARG A 55 -3.16 11.50 14.56
C ARG A 55 -4.09 10.56 13.82
N LEU A 56 -4.87 11.11 12.89
CA LEU A 56 -5.68 10.36 11.95
C LEU A 56 -4.77 9.30 11.37
N ARG A 57 -5.08 8.01 11.64
CA ARG A 57 -4.46 6.89 10.94
C ARG A 57 -4.46 7.30 9.48
N LYS A 58 -3.26 7.45 8.87
CA LYS A 58 -3.16 7.79 7.45
C LYS A 58 -4.21 6.94 6.72
N ARG A 59 -5.07 7.57 5.92
CA ARG A 59 -6.08 6.84 5.16
C ARG A 59 -5.35 5.70 4.44
N TRP A 60 -5.86 4.47 4.55
CA TRP A 60 -5.18 3.29 4.00
C TRP A 60 -4.78 3.51 2.53
N LEU A 61 -5.66 4.17 1.75
CA LEU A 61 -5.37 4.55 0.37
C LEU A 61 -4.14 5.46 0.24
N ASN A 62 -4.03 6.50 1.06
CA ASN A 62 -2.86 7.39 1.06
C ASN A 62 -1.58 6.62 1.41
N MET A 63 -1.63 5.64 2.31
CA MET A 63 -0.45 4.80 2.61
C MET A 63 -0.07 3.92 1.43
N VAL A 64 -1.05 3.38 0.69
CA VAL A 64 -0.75 2.59 -0.51
C VAL A 64 -0.19 3.48 -1.61
N GLU A 65 -0.68 4.71 -1.76
CA GLU A 65 -0.13 5.70 -2.70
C GLU A 65 1.32 6.06 -2.36
N GLU A 66 1.63 6.31 -1.08
CA GLU A 66 3.01 6.53 -0.61
C GLU A 66 3.92 5.31 -0.88
N ASP A 67 3.41 4.08 -0.68
CA ASP A 67 4.18 2.86 -0.96
C ASP A 67 4.45 2.69 -2.46
N LEU A 68 3.50 3.03 -3.33
CA LEU A 68 3.67 3.00 -4.78
C LEU A 68 4.63 4.08 -5.27
N GLU A 69 4.54 5.29 -4.70
CA GLU A 69 5.46 6.39 -5.00
C GLU A 69 6.90 6.05 -4.61
N ALA A 70 7.10 5.38 -3.47
CA ALA A 70 8.41 4.88 -3.06
C ALA A 70 9.01 3.85 -4.04
N LEU A 71 8.17 3.23 -4.90
CA LEU A 71 8.58 2.31 -5.97
C LEU A 71 8.63 3.00 -7.35
N GLY A 72 8.41 4.31 -7.42
CA GLY A 72 8.38 5.06 -8.68
C GLY A 72 7.12 4.83 -9.53
N VAL A 73 6.06 4.28 -8.96
CA VAL A 73 4.81 3.99 -9.68
C VAL A 73 3.83 5.15 -9.52
N GLN A 74 3.80 6.06 -10.51
CA GLN A 74 2.88 7.22 -10.48
C GLN A 74 1.52 6.94 -11.14
N GLU A 75 1.46 6.10 -12.18
CA GLU A 75 0.25 5.89 -12.99
C GLU A 75 -0.45 4.56 -12.68
N ARG A 76 -1.05 4.46 -11.49
CA ARG A 76 -1.70 3.21 -11.03
C ARG A 76 -2.86 2.72 -11.92
N LYS A 77 -3.53 3.63 -12.65
CA LYS A 77 -4.72 3.30 -13.43
C LYS A 77 -4.41 2.43 -14.63
N GLU A 78 -3.19 2.50 -15.16
CA GLU A 78 -2.80 1.78 -16.37
C GLU A 78 -2.29 0.35 -16.09
N PHE A 79 -1.63 0.11 -14.94
CA PHE A 79 -0.96 -1.19 -14.68
C PHE A 79 -1.76 -2.16 -13.82
N VAL A 80 -2.85 -1.74 -13.19
CA VAL A 80 -3.63 -2.64 -12.34
C VAL A 80 -4.38 -3.72 -13.14
N GLN A 81 -4.64 -3.44 -14.42
CA GLN A 81 -5.21 -4.38 -15.38
C GLN A 81 -4.16 -5.34 -15.94
N ASP A 82 -2.88 -4.97 -15.92
CA ASP A 82 -1.76 -5.83 -16.30
C ASP A 82 -1.31 -6.66 -15.09
N LEU A 83 -1.74 -7.92 -15.06
CA LEU A 83 -1.47 -8.84 -13.95
C LEU A 83 0.03 -9.13 -13.77
N GLU A 84 0.79 -9.22 -14.85
CA GLU A 84 2.23 -9.51 -14.78
C GLU A 84 2.96 -8.31 -14.21
N ARG A 85 2.68 -7.12 -14.75
CA ARG A 85 3.29 -5.90 -14.25
C ARG A 85 2.89 -5.59 -12.81
N TRP A 86 1.65 -5.86 -12.42
CA TRP A 86 1.21 -5.72 -11.03
C TRP A 86 1.90 -6.71 -10.10
N ARG A 87 2.09 -7.95 -10.54
CA ARG A 87 2.80 -8.98 -9.77
C ARG A 87 4.25 -8.57 -9.56
N ASP A 88 4.91 -8.03 -10.58
CA ASP A 88 6.28 -7.54 -10.47
C ASP A 88 6.38 -6.41 -9.45
N ILE A 89 5.49 -5.41 -9.50
CA ILE A 89 5.44 -4.33 -8.50
C ILE A 89 5.28 -4.88 -7.07
N VAL A 90 4.41 -5.89 -6.88
CA VAL A 90 4.20 -6.52 -5.56
C VAL A 90 5.46 -7.28 -5.10
N ILE A 91 6.14 -7.99 -5.99
CA ILE A 91 7.39 -8.70 -5.67
C ILE A 91 8.47 -7.69 -5.34
N THR A 92 8.66 -6.69 -6.18
CA THR A 92 9.59 -5.57 -5.99
C THR A 92 9.34 -4.85 -4.66
N ALA A 93 8.10 -4.64 -4.25
CA ALA A 93 7.77 -4.05 -2.95
C ALA A 93 8.21 -4.91 -1.76
N ARG A 94 8.22 -6.24 -1.93
CA ARG A 94 8.65 -7.21 -0.91
C ARG A 94 10.17 -7.31 -0.85
N THR A 95 10.85 -7.19 -1.99
CA THR A 95 12.30 -7.45 -2.16
C THR A 95 13.19 -6.20 -2.14
N LEU A 96 12.75 -5.04 -2.63
CA LEU A 96 13.58 -3.79 -2.69
C LEU A 96 14.00 -3.23 -1.32
N LEU A 97 13.58 -3.85 -0.23
CA LEU A 97 13.97 -3.47 1.13
C LEU A 97 14.76 -4.56 1.85
N GLU A 98 15.16 -5.60 1.12
CA GLU A 98 16.10 -6.64 1.56
C GLU A 98 17.56 -6.28 1.21
N SER A 99 17.79 -5.21 0.45
CA SER A 99 19.11 -4.73 -0.03
C SER A 99 19.72 -3.64 0.85
#